data_AF-A0A4P7W5J3-F1
#
_entry.id   AF-A0A4P7W5J3-F1
#
_cell.length_a   1.000
_cell.length_b   1.000
_cell.length_c   1.000
_cell.angle_alpha   90.00
_cell.angle_beta   90.00
_cell.angle_gamma   90.00
#
_symmetry.space_group_name_H-M   'P 1'
#
loop_
_entity.id
_entity.type
_entity.pdbx_description
1 polymer ?
#
loop_
_entity_poly.entity_id
_entity_poly.type
_entity_poly.pdbx_seq_one_letter_code
_entity_poly.pdbx_strand_id
1 'polypeptide(L)'
;MTLSSEFQLMGAPLQGFTEAPFRHYHSEIYGIQGHGLTYFTPFIRWERGEVRSRDLRDVTSELNSNHRLIPQIIFRDVNEFIALVNAVKAIGGLI
;
A
#
# COMPACT_ATOMS: atom_id res chain seq x y z
N MET A 1 16.52 18.89 -24.51
CA MET A 1 17.14 17.80 -23.73
C MET A 1 15.99 17.06 -23.04
N THR A 2 15.45 16.07 -23.73
CA THR A 2 15.61 14.62 -23.45
C THR A 2 15.07 14.27 -22.06
N LEU A 3 13.93 13.57 -22.06
CA LEU A 3 13.27 12.99 -20.89
C LEU A 3 14.32 12.29 -20.02
N SER A 4 14.66 12.91 -18.89
CA SER A 4 15.20 12.18 -17.76
C SER A 4 14.09 11.24 -17.34
N SER A 5 14.27 9.93 -17.51
CA SER A 5 13.48 8.97 -16.75
C SER A 5 13.75 9.27 -15.27
N GLU A 6 12.84 10.00 -14.62
CA GLU A 6 12.85 10.23 -13.18
C GLU A 6 13.16 8.90 -12.48
N PHE A 7 14.28 8.83 -11.77
CA PHE A 7 14.68 7.62 -11.07
C PHE A 7 13.67 7.35 -9.94
N GLN A 8 12.93 6.25 -10.04
CA GLN A 8 11.89 5.88 -9.08
C GLN A 8 12.38 4.76 -8.17
N LEU A 9 12.16 4.93 -6.86
CA LEU A 9 12.38 3.89 -5.86
C LEU A 9 11.04 3.36 -5.37
N MET A 10 10.96 2.04 -5.24
CA MET A 10 9.76 1.32 -4.81
C MET A 10 10.13 0.26 -3.77
N GLY A 11 9.49 0.31 -2.60
CA GLY A 11 9.65 -0.70 -1.56
C GLY A 11 8.72 -1.89 -1.80
N ALA A 12 9.27 -3.07 -2.12
CA ALA A 12 8.47 -4.26 -2.37
C ALA A 12 7.64 -4.66 -1.13
N PRO A 13 6.37 -5.06 -1.29
CA PRO A 13 5.54 -5.50 -0.17
C PRO A 13 5.97 -6.89 0.32
N LEU A 14 6.19 -7.01 1.63
CA LEU A 14 6.53 -8.27 2.30
C LEU A 14 5.59 -8.49 3.49
N GLN A 15 4.83 -9.58 3.44
CA GLN A 15 3.84 -9.93 4.45
C GLN A 15 4.48 -10.10 5.83
N GLY A 16 4.00 -9.34 6.81
CA GLY A 16 4.52 -9.35 8.18
C GLY A 16 5.82 -8.56 8.39
N PHE A 17 6.35 -7.89 7.36
CA PHE A 17 7.58 -7.09 7.45
C PHE A 17 7.34 -5.62 7.10
N THR A 18 6.75 -5.34 5.94
CA THR A 18 6.56 -3.96 5.46
C THR A 18 5.22 -3.38 5.89
N GLU A 19 4.85 -3.53 7.16
CA GLU A 19 3.61 -3.00 7.76
C GLU A 19 3.72 -1.48 8.03
N ALA A 20 2.62 -0.83 8.41
CA ALA A 20 2.55 0.62 8.56
C ALA A 20 3.68 1.24 9.40
N PRO A 21 4.10 0.65 10.56
CA PRO A 21 5.24 1.17 11.31
C PRO A 21 6.56 1.14 10.52
N PHE A 22 6.83 0.04 9.79
CA PHE A 22 8.03 -0.05 8.96
C PHE A 22 8.03 1.04 7.89
N ARG A 23 6.95 1.16 7.12
CA ARG A 23 6.87 2.13 6.02
C ARG A 23 7.01 3.56 6.53
N HIS A 24 6.39 3.87 7.66
CA HIS A 24 6.47 5.17 8.31
C HIS A 24 7.89 5.53 8.69
N TYR A 25 8.54 4.74 9.56
CA TYR A 25 9.88 5.04 10.05
C TYR A 25 10.95 4.91 8.96
N HIS A 26 10.79 3.97 8.03
CA HIS A 26 11.67 3.89 6.87
C HIS A 26 11.56 5.16 6.01
N SER A 27 10.36 5.71 5.83
CA SER A 27 10.17 6.98 5.13
C SER A 27 10.72 8.17 5.90
N GLU A 28 10.62 8.19 7.24
CA GLU A 28 11.21 9.29 8.03
C GLU A 28 12.74 9.33 7.92
N ILE A 29 13.39 8.16 7.88
CA ILE A 29 14.86 8.05 7.86
C ILE A 29 15.42 8.13 6.43
N TYR A 30 14.78 7.45 5.47
CA TYR A 30 15.30 7.25 4.11
C TYR A 30 14.41 7.85 3.01
N GLY A 31 13.26 8.45 3.36
CA GLY A 31 12.40 9.12 2.40
C GLY A 31 13.14 10.29 1.75
N ILE A 32 13.39 10.18 0.45
CA ILE A 32 14.09 11.22 -0.31
C ILE A 32 13.13 12.39 -0.48
N GLN A 33 13.45 13.54 0.11
CA GLN A 33 12.76 14.79 -0.19
C GLN A 33 12.96 15.11 -1.69
N GLY A 34 11.88 15.06 -2.47
CA GLY A 34 11.87 15.42 -3.90
C GLY A 34 11.79 14.25 -4.88
N HIS A 35 12.19 13.02 -4.53
CA HIS A 35 12.00 11.83 -5.36
C HIS A 35 11.23 10.77 -4.59
N GLY A 36 9.95 10.59 -4.93
CA GLY A 36 8.98 9.86 -4.12
C GLY A 36 9.26 8.35 -4.06
N LEU A 37 9.84 7.88 -2.96
CA LEU A 37 9.82 6.46 -2.59
C LEU A 37 8.36 6.03 -2.40
N THR A 38 7.92 5.09 -3.23
CA THR A 38 6.56 4.54 -3.17
C THR A 38 6.57 3.23 -2.40
N TYR A 39 5.68 3.12 -1.43
CA TYR A 39 5.49 1.89 -0.67
C TYR A 39 4.18 1.21 -1.06
N PHE A 40 4.11 -0.07 -0.74
CA PHE A 40 2.92 -0.88 -0.91
C PHE A 40 2.52 -1.51 0.42
N THR A 41 1.21 -1.68 0.63
CA THR A 41 0.78 -2.55 1.73
C THR A 41 1.19 -3.98 1.42
N PRO A 42 1.40 -4.85 2.42
CA PRO A 42 1.23 -6.27 2.23
C PRO A 42 -0.13 -6.59 1.60
N PHE A 43 -0.30 -7.80 1.07
CA PHE A 43 -1.54 -8.12 0.38
C PHE A 43 -2.74 -8.01 1.33
N ILE A 44 -3.76 -7.30 0.86
CA ILE A 44 -5.08 -7.27 1.43
C ILE A 44 -5.83 -8.43 0.81
N ARG A 45 -6.39 -9.31 1.64
CA ARG A 45 -7.13 -10.48 1.18
C ARG A 45 -8.55 -10.51 1.71
N TRP A 46 -9.41 -11.23 0.99
CA TRP A 46 -10.75 -11.54 1.43
C TRP A 46 -10.72 -12.72 2.40
N GLU A 47 -11.42 -12.61 3.52
CA GLU A 47 -11.54 -13.68 4.51
C GLU A 47 -12.97 -13.67 5.06
N ARG A 48 -13.66 -14.82 4.97
CA ARG A 48 -15.03 -15.02 5.52
C ARG A 48 -16.08 -14.00 5.09
N GLY A 49 -15.99 -13.46 3.87
CA GLY A 49 -16.99 -12.54 3.34
C GLY A 49 -16.68 -11.06 3.58
N GLU A 50 -15.49 -10.73 4.09
CA GLU A 50 -15.05 -9.35 4.29
C GLU A 50 -13.54 -9.21 4.09
N VAL A 51 -13.04 -7.97 4.07
CA VAL A 51 -11.60 -7.72 4.16
C VAL A 51 -11.13 -8.09 5.56
N ARG A 52 -10.05 -8.86 5.64
CA ARG A 52 -9.46 -9.24 6.92
C ARG A 52 -9.15 -8.00 7.77
N SER A 53 -9.61 -7.99 9.03
CA SER A 53 -9.53 -6.80 9.89
C SER A 53 -8.10 -6.32 10.17
N ARG A 54 -7.10 -7.21 10.12
CA ARG A 54 -5.68 -6.82 10.23
C ARG A 54 -5.25 -5.96 9.05
N ASP A 55 -5.60 -6.38 7.84
CA ASP A 55 -5.20 -5.72 6.61
C ASP A 55 -5.88 -4.34 6.52
N LEU A 56 -7.15 -4.25 6.97
CA LEU A 56 -7.85 -2.97 7.14
C LEU A 56 -7.11 -2.02 8.08
N ARG A 57 -6.72 -2.47 9.29
CA ARG A 57 -5.98 -1.63 10.24
C ARG A 57 -4.62 -1.18 9.71
N ASP A 58 -3.94 -2.02 8.92
CA ASP A 58 -2.65 -1.65 8.32
C ASP A 58 -2.81 -0.56 7.25
N VAL A 59 -3.79 -0.72 6.34
CA VAL A 59 -4.00 0.24 5.24
C VAL A 59 -4.61 1.56 5.73
N THR A 60 -5.46 1.54 6.77
CA THR A 60 -6.05 2.75 7.37
C THR A 60 -5.21 3.42 8.44
N SER A 61 -4.03 2.88 8.76
CA SER A 61 -3.19 3.43 9.82
C SER A 61 -2.79 4.88 9.54
N GLU A 62 -2.88 5.74 10.55
CA GLU A 62 -2.40 7.14 10.49
C GLU A 62 -0.90 7.24 10.16
N LEU A 63 -0.14 6.17 10.44
CA LEU A 63 1.28 6.06 10.09
C LEU A 63 1.54 6.07 8.58
N ASN A 64 0.52 5.87 7.75
CA ASN A 64 0.63 5.94 6.29
C ASN A 64 0.61 7.38 5.73
N SER A 65 0.52 8.40 6.59
CA SER A 65 0.37 9.81 6.18
C SER A 65 1.62 10.48 5.60
N ASN A 66 2.82 9.95 5.87
CA ASN A 66 4.10 10.59 5.53
C ASN A 66 4.74 10.05 4.23
N HIS A 67 4.08 9.17 3.50
CA HIS A 67 4.61 8.56 2.28
C HIS A 67 3.53 8.24 1.26
N ARG A 68 3.93 8.02 0.01
CA ARG A 68 3.02 7.49 -1.01
C ARG A 68 2.81 5.99 -0.77
N LEU A 69 1.57 5.60 -0.55
CA LEU A 69 1.17 4.22 -0.33
C LEU A 69 0.24 3.74 -1.45
N ILE A 70 0.50 2.55 -1.99
CA ILE A 70 -0.37 1.87 -2.96
C ILE A 70 -0.82 0.53 -2.35
N PRO A 71 -2.13 0.29 -2.15
CA PRO A 71 -2.62 -0.98 -1.64
C PRO A 71 -2.34 -2.14 -2.60
N GLN A 72 -1.87 -3.27 -2.07
CA GLN A 72 -1.78 -4.54 -2.81
C GLN A 72 -2.97 -5.43 -2.44
N ILE A 73 -3.63 -6.03 -3.43
CA ILE A 73 -4.69 -7.03 -3.21
C ILE A 73 -4.24 -8.39 -3.72
N ILE A 74 -4.72 -9.47 -3.09
CA ILE A 74 -4.61 -10.84 -3.60
C ILE A 74 -6.00 -11.48 -3.58
N PHE A 75 -6.35 -12.17 -4.67
CA PHE A 75 -7.71 -12.68 -4.89
C PHE A 75 -7.68 -14.01 -5.64
N ARG A 76 -8.72 -14.83 -5.44
CA ARG A 76 -8.87 -16.12 -6.13
C ARG A 76 -9.62 -16.01 -7.46
N ASP A 77 -10.60 -15.11 -7.55
CA ASP A 77 -11.47 -14.96 -8.72
C ASP A 77 -11.92 -13.51 -8.94
N VAL A 78 -12.66 -13.27 -10.04
CA VAL A 78 -13.12 -11.93 -10.44
C VAL A 78 -14.10 -11.30 -9.43
N ASN A 79 -14.91 -12.11 -8.75
CA ASN A 79 -15.86 -11.57 -7.76
C ASN A 79 -15.09 -11.05 -6.55
N GLU A 80 -14.09 -11.79 -6.10
CA GLU A 80 -13.19 -11.37 -5.02
C GLU A 80 -12.35 -10.15 -5.42
N PHE A 81 -11.87 -10.09 -6.66
CA PHE A 81 -11.19 -8.89 -7.20
C PHE A 81 -12.08 -7.64 -7.10
N ILE A 82 -13.32 -7.71 -7.60
CA ILE A 82 -14.26 -6.59 -7.57
C ILE A 82 -14.56 -6.16 -6.12
N ALA A 83 -14.80 -7.12 -5.24
CA ALA A 83 -15.08 -6.86 -3.83
C ALA A 83 -13.90 -6.15 -3.14
N LEU A 84 -12.66 -6.64 -3.34
CA LEU A 84 -11.46 -6.04 -2.76
C LEU A 84 -11.15 -4.65 -3.33
N VAL A 85 -11.28 -4.45 -4.64
CA VAL A 85 -11.10 -3.12 -5.26
C VAL A 85 -12.10 -2.13 -4.70
N ASN A 86 -13.38 -2.51 -4.57
CA ASN A 86 -14.41 -1.64 -4.01
C ASN A 86 -14.13 -1.30 -2.53
N ALA A 87 -13.68 -2.28 -1.75
CA ALA A 87 -13.30 -2.05 -0.35
C ALA A 87 -12.11 -1.08 -0.24
N VAL A 88 -11.06 -1.26 -1.05
CA VAL A 88 -9.90 -0.36 -1.07
C VAL A 88 -10.28 1.06 -1.49
N LYS A 89 -11.13 1.21 -2.51
CA LYS A 89 -11.67 2.53 -2.92
C LYS A 89 -12.42 3.22 -1.79
N ALA A 90 -13.28 2.49 -1.08
CA ALA A 90 -14.08 3.04 0.01
C ALA A 90 -13.24 3.56 1.18
N ILE A 91 -12.03 3.02 1.36
CA ILE A 91 -11.08 3.39 2.41
C ILE A 91 -10.28 4.67 2.07
N GLY A 92 -10.44 5.21 0.86
CA GLY A 92 -9.70 6.40 0.42
C GLY A 92 -8.35 6.06 -0.22
N GLY A 93 -8.12 4.79 -0.60
CA GLY A 93 -7.04 4.44 -1.50
C GLY A 93 -7.28 5.10 -2.85
N LEU A 94 -6.59 6.22 -3.10
CA LEU A 94 -6.54 6.89 -4.40
C LEU A 94 -6.24 5.85 -5.48
N ILE A 95 -7.25 5.56 -6.30
CA ILE A 95 -7.08 4.94 -7.62
C ILE A 95 -7.12 6.05 -8.65
#